data_AF-B9XS90-F1
#
_entry.id   AF-B9XS90-F1
#
_cell.length_a   1.000
_cell.length_b   1.000
_cell.length_c   1.000
_cell.angle_alpha   90.00
_cell.angle_beta   90.00
_cell.angle_gamma   90.00
#
_symmetry.space_group_name_H-M   'P 1'
#
loop_
_entity.id
_entity.type
_entity.pdbx_description
1 polymer ?
#
loop_
_entity_poly.entity_id
_entity_poly.type
_entity_poly.pdbx_seq_one_letter_code
_entity_poly.pdbx_strand_id
1 'polypeptide(L)'
;MTMAAEAGQLQLNAFEPVMAHVLFENLKWMTAAMTTLRVNCVEGITANRERLAREVDSFVGVITALIPHIGYGPAAKMAKEALASHANIAELVVKSGVLTREQVDTMLSPERLTSNREVYAHGTRD
;
A
#
# COMPACT_ATOMS: atom_id res chain seq x y z
N MET A 1 -10.32 -19.36 -27.70
CA MET A 1 -9.12 -20.21 -27.47
C MET A 1 -9.47 -21.45 -26.68
N THR A 2 -10.00 -21.35 -25.45
CA THR A 2 -10.36 -22.53 -24.62
C THR A 2 -11.31 -23.52 -25.31
N MET A 3 -12.42 -23.03 -25.91
CA MET A 3 -13.36 -23.90 -26.65
C MET A 3 -12.75 -24.57 -27.89
N ALA A 4 -11.77 -23.93 -28.53
CA ALA A 4 -11.08 -24.51 -29.68
C ALA A 4 -10.03 -25.56 -29.25
N ALA A 5 -9.42 -25.36 -28.08
CA ALA A 5 -8.44 -26.28 -27.52
C ALA A 5 -9.08 -27.61 -27.10
N GLU A 6 -10.28 -27.58 -26.52
CA GLU A 6 -11.01 -28.78 -26.08
C GLU A 6 -11.65 -29.58 -27.23
N ALA A 7 -11.85 -28.97 -28.39
CA ALA A 7 -12.58 -29.57 -29.52
C ALA A 7 -11.71 -30.45 -30.46
N GLY A 8 -10.53 -30.89 -30.01
CA GLY A 8 -9.69 -31.83 -30.76
C GLY A 8 -10.37 -33.19 -30.95
N GLN A 9 -10.13 -33.85 -32.09
CA GLN A 9 -10.75 -35.14 -32.41
C GLN A 9 -9.70 -36.15 -32.86
N LEU A 10 -9.69 -37.31 -32.18
CA LEU A 10 -8.74 -38.41 -32.42
C LEU A 10 -7.27 -37.93 -32.35
N GLN A 11 -6.53 -37.99 -33.47
CA GLN A 11 -5.09 -37.70 -33.50
C GLN A 11 -4.76 -36.22 -33.76
N LEU A 12 -5.75 -35.35 -34.03
CA LEU A 12 -5.49 -33.97 -34.46
C LEU A 12 -6.53 -32.96 -33.94
N ASN A 13 -6.11 -31.72 -33.71
CA ASN A 13 -7.03 -30.61 -33.49
C ASN A 13 -7.13 -29.72 -34.74
N ALA A 14 -8.26 -29.81 -35.46
CA ALA A 14 -8.49 -29.02 -36.67
C ALA A 14 -8.71 -27.51 -36.42
N PHE A 15 -8.85 -27.09 -35.16
CA PHE A 15 -9.07 -25.69 -34.75
C PHE A 15 -7.77 -24.94 -34.41
N GLU A 16 -6.60 -25.57 -34.60
CA GLU A 16 -5.30 -24.91 -34.46
C GLU A 16 -5.18 -23.56 -35.20
N PRO A 17 -5.73 -23.38 -36.43
CA PRO A 17 -5.65 -22.10 -37.13
C PRO A 17 -6.34 -20.94 -36.39
N VAL A 18 -7.52 -21.16 -35.79
CA VAL A 18 -8.22 -20.10 -35.04
C VAL A 18 -7.54 -19.83 -33.71
N MET A 19 -6.95 -20.84 -33.07
CA MET A 19 -6.16 -20.65 -31.84
C MET A 19 -4.92 -19.78 -32.11
N ALA A 20 -4.19 -20.07 -33.19
CA ALA A 20 -3.02 -19.29 -33.59
C ALA A 20 -3.40 -17.84 -33.92
N HIS A 21 -4.48 -17.63 -34.67
CA HIS A 21 -4.96 -16.29 -35.02
C HIS A 21 -5.25 -15.44 -33.77
N VAL A 22 -6.06 -15.97 -32.85
CA VAL A 22 -6.43 -15.27 -31.61
C VAL A 22 -5.21 -15.03 -30.72
N LEU A 23 -4.27 -15.98 -30.66
CA LEU A 23 -3.03 -15.81 -29.90
C LEU A 23 -2.20 -14.63 -30.43
N PHE A 24 -1.92 -14.61 -31.74
CA PHE A 24 -1.09 -13.57 -32.33
C PHE A 24 -1.77 -12.20 -32.29
N GLU A 25 -3.09 -12.15 -32.47
CA GLU A 25 -3.86 -10.92 -32.31
C GLU A 25 -3.76 -10.36 -30.88
N ASN A 26 -3.98 -11.21 -29.88
CA ASN A 26 -3.88 -10.81 -28.48
C ASN A 26 -2.46 -10.36 -28.10
N LEU A 27 -1.43 -11.05 -28.59
CA LEU A 27 -0.03 -10.62 -28.38
C LEU A 27 0.19 -9.22 -28.94
N LYS A 28 -0.25 -8.96 -30.18
CA LYS A 28 -0.14 -7.65 -30.82
C LYS A 28 -0.86 -6.58 -30.00
N TRP A 29 -2.09 -6.85 -29.55
CA TRP A 29 -2.87 -5.89 -28.76
C TRP A 29 -2.27 -5.64 -27.38
N MET A 30 -1.82 -6.68 -26.67
CA MET A 30 -1.18 -6.51 -25.37
C MET A 30 0.10 -5.70 -25.48
N THR A 31 0.95 -5.98 -26.49
CA THR A 31 2.17 -5.20 -26.70
C THR A 31 1.86 -3.73 -26.95
N ALA A 32 0.88 -3.44 -27.81
CA ALA A 32 0.45 -2.07 -28.07
C ALA A 32 -0.14 -1.41 -26.81
N ALA A 33 -1.02 -2.11 -26.09
CA ALA A 33 -1.66 -1.60 -24.87
C ALA A 33 -0.64 -1.28 -23.78
N MET A 34 0.34 -2.15 -23.54
CA MET A 34 1.40 -1.92 -22.54
C MET A 34 2.27 -0.73 -22.93
N THR A 35 2.57 -0.56 -24.22
CA THR A 35 3.32 0.60 -24.73
C THR A 35 2.53 1.89 -24.51
N THR A 36 1.25 1.89 -24.88
CA THR A 36 0.33 3.02 -24.69
C THR A 36 0.19 3.38 -23.21
N LEU A 37 0.01 2.40 -22.33
CA LEU A 37 -0.11 2.63 -20.89
C LEU A 37 1.18 3.22 -20.31
N ARG A 38 2.35 2.72 -20.73
CA ARG A 38 3.64 3.25 -20.29
C ARG A 38 3.79 4.72 -20.67
N VAL A 39 3.64 5.03 -21.96
CA VAL A 39 3.95 6.36 -22.52
C VAL A 39 2.88 7.40 -22.17
N ASN A 40 1.59 7.03 -22.25
CA ASN A 40 0.50 7.99 -22.10
C ASN A 40 -0.08 8.06 -20.68
N CYS A 41 0.46 7.29 -19.74
CA CYS A 41 0.01 7.32 -18.34
C CYS A 41 1.19 7.21 -17.38
N VAL A 42 1.86 6.05 -17.34
CA VAL A 42 2.83 5.73 -16.28
C VAL A 42 4.01 6.70 -16.23
N GLU A 43 4.62 7.03 -17.37
CA GLU A 43 5.75 7.97 -17.45
C GLU A 43 5.38 9.38 -16.96
N GLY A 44 4.10 9.74 -17.01
CA GLY A 44 3.59 11.04 -16.58
C GLY A 44 3.02 11.08 -15.16
N ILE A 45 3.03 9.98 -14.41
CA ILE A 45 2.46 9.95 -13.06
C ILE A 45 3.27 10.86 -12.13
N THR A 46 2.59 11.85 -11.53
CA THR A 46 3.15 12.71 -10.48
C THR A 46 2.35 12.60 -9.20
N ALA A 47 3.03 12.58 -8.06
CA ALA A 47 2.39 12.56 -6.75
C ALA A 47 1.94 13.98 -6.32
N ASN A 48 0.69 14.10 -5.84
CA ASN A 48 0.23 15.29 -5.14
C ASN A 48 0.73 15.26 -3.68
N ARG A 49 1.96 15.74 -3.46
CA ARG A 49 2.65 15.65 -2.17
C ARG A 49 1.91 16.36 -1.04
N GLU A 50 1.35 17.53 -1.29
CA GLU A 50 0.64 18.30 -0.28
C GLU A 50 -0.63 17.58 0.21
N ARG A 51 -1.39 17.01 -0.73
CA ARG A 51 -2.57 16.23 -0.38
C ARG A 51 -2.19 14.98 0.41
N LEU A 52 -1.16 14.26 -0.05
CA LEU A 52 -0.68 13.04 0.62
C LEU A 52 -0.19 13.35 2.04
N ALA A 53 0.55 14.45 2.25
CA ALA A 53 0.99 14.86 3.58
C ALA A 53 -0.20 15.11 4.52
N ARG A 54 -1.22 15.85 4.08
CA ARG A 54 -2.44 16.08 4.87
C ARG A 54 -3.19 14.79 5.19
N GLU A 55 -3.28 13.88 4.22
CA GLU A 55 -3.94 12.58 4.45
C GLU A 55 -3.19 11.78 5.52
N VAL A 56 -1.86 11.72 5.47
CA VAL A 56 -1.02 11.05 6.48
C VAL A 56 -1.15 11.71 7.86
N ASP A 57 -1.08 13.05 7.94
CA ASP A 57 -1.19 13.78 9.22
C ASP A 57 -2.53 13.54 9.92
N SER A 58 -3.60 13.31 9.14
CA SER A 58 -4.94 13.01 9.64
C SER A 58 -5.20 11.51 9.86
N PHE A 59 -4.29 10.63 9.42
CA PHE A 59 -4.52 9.21 9.44
C PHE A 59 -4.34 8.63 10.84
N VAL A 60 -5.45 8.30 11.49
CA VAL A 60 -5.45 7.76 12.87
C VAL A 60 -4.61 6.48 12.99
N GLY A 61 -4.49 5.68 11.93
CA GLY A 61 -3.74 4.42 11.95
C GLY A 61 -2.25 4.58 12.28
N VAL A 62 -1.66 5.77 12.15
CA VAL A 62 -0.26 6.01 12.55
C VAL A 62 0.00 5.77 14.03
N ILE A 63 -1.04 5.81 14.89
CA ILE A 63 -0.91 5.49 16.32
C ILE A 63 -0.40 4.06 16.58
N THR A 64 -0.55 3.17 15.61
CA THR A 64 -0.03 1.79 15.72
C THR A 64 1.48 1.75 15.93
N ALA A 65 2.21 2.71 15.33
CA ALA A 65 3.65 2.86 15.54
C ALA A 65 4.01 3.24 16.98
N LEU A 66 3.08 3.82 17.74
CA LEU A 66 3.30 4.26 19.11
C LEU A 66 2.96 3.18 20.15
N ILE A 67 2.29 2.09 19.75
CA ILE A 67 1.88 0.99 20.66
C ILE A 67 3.04 0.44 21.50
N PRO A 68 4.26 0.22 20.98
CA PRO A 68 5.38 -0.26 21.79
C PRO A 68 5.79 0.68 22.93
N HIS A 69 5.45 1.97 22.83
CA HIS A 69 5.83 2.99 23.81
C HIS A 69 4.67 3.35 24.76
N ILE A 70 3.44 3.38 24.26
CA ILE A 70 2.26 3.83 25.03
C ILE A 70 1.31 2.70 25.44
N GLY A 71 1.52 1.49 24.91
CA GLY A 71 0.68 0.32 25.14
C GLY A 71 -0.63 0.33 24.33
N TYR A 72 -1.17 -0.87 24.07
CA TYR A 72 -2.34 -1.05 23.22
C TYR A 72 -3.61 -0.38 23.78
N GLY A 73 -3.89 -0.51 25.07
CA GLY A 73 -5.09 0.05 25.70
C GLY A 73 -5.18 1.58 25.56
N PRO A 74 -4.15 2.33 25.97
CA PRO A 74 -4.08 3.78 25.78
C PRO A 74 -4.13 4.18 24.30
N ALA A 75 -3.40 3.48 23.43
CA ALA A 75 -3.42 3.74 21.98
C ALA A 75 -4.83 3.59 21.39
N ALA A 76 -5.53 2.51 21.71
CA ALA A 76 -6.90 2.26 21.23
C ALA A 76 -7.90 3.30 21.73
N LYS A 77 -7.73 3.80 22.97
CA LYS A 77 -8.58 4.86 23.52
C LYS A 77 -8.36 6.18 22.77
N MET A 78 -7.10 6.58 22.56
CA MET A 78 -6.77 7.81 21.81
C MET A 78 -7.22 7.72 20.34
N ALA A 79 -7.12 6.54 19.71
CA ALA A 79 -7.60 6.33 18.35
C ALA A 79 -9.12 6.57 18.23
N LYS A 80 -9.91 6.05 19.18
CA LYS A 80 -11.36 6.29 19.24
C LYS A 80 -11.68 7.77 19.46
N GLU A 81 -10.92 8.43 20.33
CA GLU A 81 -11.08 9.85 20.61
C GLU A 81 -10.77 10.71 19.37
N ALA A 82 -9.69 10.43 18.65
CA ALA A 82 -9.34 11.13 17.42
C ALA A 82 -10.39 10.96 16.32
N LEU A 83 -10.95 9.74 16.17
CA LEU A 83 -12.03 9.49 15.20
C LEU A 83 -13.32 10.24 15.54
N ALA A 84 -13.68 10.33 16.83
CA ALA A 84 -14.90 11.02 17.26
C ALA A 84 -14.77 12.54 17.22
N SER A 85 -13.56 13.07 17.49
CA SER A 85 -13.31 14.52 17.60
C SER A 85 -12.70 15.14 16.34
N HIS A 86 -12.31 14.32 15.36
CA HIS A 86 -11.48 14.72 14.21
C HIS A 86 -10.18 15.43 14.62
N ALA A 87 -9.69 15.16 15.84
CA ALA A 87 -8.46 15.73 16.34
C ALA A 87 -7.24 15.00 15.77
N ASN A 88 -6.15 15.75 15.60
CA ASN A 88 -4.87 15.18 15.20
C ASN A 88 -4.33 14.27 16.31
N ILE A 89 -3.96 13.03 15.94
CA ILE A 89 -3.52 12.02 16.90
C ILE A 89 -2.17 12.36 17.54
N ALA A 90 -1.25 12.99 16.82
CA ALA A 90 0.02 13.44 17.35
C ALA A 90 -0.18 14.49 18.45
N GLU A 91 -1.15 15.42 18.27
CA GLU A 91 -1.51 16.39 19.30
C GLU A 91 -2.11 15.73 20.55
N LEU A 92 -2.97 14.72 20.38
CA LEU A 92 -3.56 14.00 21.51
C LEU A 92 -2.49 13.26 22.33
N VAL A 93 -1.51 12.65 21.64
CA VAL A 93 -0.40 11.95 22.30
C VAL A 93 0.48 12.93 23.07
N VAL A 94 0.86 14.06 22.47
CA VAL A 94 1.66 15.09 23.16
C VAL A 94 0.90 15.68 24.35
N LYS A 95 -0.41 15.97 24.19
CA LYS A 95 -1.27 16.47 25.28
C LYS A 95 -1.42 15.48 26.43
N SER A 96 -1.37 14.18 26.15
CA SER A 96 -1.42 13.15 27.20
C SER A 96 -0.17 13.13 28.08
N GLY A 97 0.92 13.80 27.64
CA GLY A 97 2.18 13.88 28.37
C GLY A 97 3.02 12.60 28.33
N VAL A 98 2.57 11.57 27.59
CA VAL A 98 3.26 10.27 27.51
C VAL A 98 4.51 10.34 26.64
N LEU A 99 4.51 11.17 25.59
CA LEU A 99 5.64 11.39 24.69
C LEU A 99 5.80 12.89 24.41
N THR A 100 7.04 13.34 24.21
CA THR A 100 7.32 14.72 23.77
C THR A 100 6.98 14.89 22.29
N ARG A 101 6.83 16.15 21.84
CA ARG A 101 6.61 16.45 20.42
C ARG A 101 7.71 15.85 19.55
N GLU A 102 8.97 16.00 19.96
CA GLU A 102 10.13 15.51 19.22
C GLU A 102 10.10 13.98 19.07
N GLN A 103 9.68 13.27 20.12
CA GLN A 103 9.53 11.81 20.08
C GLN A 103 8.42 11.38 19.13
N VAL A 104 7.26 12.05 19.19
CA VAL A 104 6.12 11.75 18.31
C VAL A 104 6.48 12.03 16.85
N ASP A 105 7.05 13.19 16.54
CA ASP A 105 7.43 13.56 15.17
C ASP A 105 8.48 12.60 14.61
N THR A 106 9.43 12.19 15.45
CA THR A 106 10.44 11.21 15.07
C THR A 106 9.78 9.85 14.78
N MET A 107 8.95 9.34 15.69
CA MET A 107 8.33 8.01 15.58
C MET A 107 7.29 7.92 14.45
N LEU A 108 6.58 9.02 14.16
CA LEU A 108 5.57 9.10 13.11
C LEU A 108 6.12 9.59 11.77
N SER A 109 7.43 9.81 11.65
CA SER A 109 8.06 10.19 10.39
C SER A 109 7.77 9.16 9.28
N PRO A 110 7.45 9.60 8.04
CA PRO A 110 7.17 8.70 6.92
C PRO A 110 8.27 7.66 6.69
N GLU A 111 9.54 8.06 6.89
CA GLU A 111 10.69 7.18 6.76
C GLU A 111 10.64 6.03 7.77
N ARG A 112 10.27 6.26 9.03
CA ARG A 112 10.14 5.19 10.04
C ARG A 112 8.90 4.33 9.84
N LEU A 113 7.79 4.92 9.39
CA LEU A 113 6.56 4.18 9.12
C LEU A 113 6.67 3.25 7.91
N THR A 114 7.56 3.56 6.96
CA THR A 114 7.74 2.80 5.72
C THR A 114 9.03 1.97 5.67
N SER A 115 9.98 2.20 6.58
CA SER A 115 11.21 1.42 6.66
C SER A 115 11.17 0.39 7.79
N ASN A 116 11.57 -0.84 7.50
CA ASN A 116 11.62 -1.94 8.46
C ASN A 116 12.89 -1.88 9.34
N ARG A 117 13.11 -0.78 10.08
CA ARG A 117 14.41 -0.57 10.77
C ARG A 117 14.46 -0.72 12.29
N GLU A 118 13.36 -0.98 13.01
CA GLU A 118 13.44 -1.04 14.49
C GLU A 118 12.54 -2.07 15.20
N VAL A 119 12.21 -3.19 14.56
CA VAL A 119 11.59 -4.33 15.29
C VAL A 119 12.64 -5.26 15.94
N TYR A 120 13.95 -5.02 15.72
CA TYR A 120 15.04 -5.91 16.19
C TYR A 120 16.05 -5.31 17.19
N ALA A 121 15.81 -4.13 17.77
CA ALA A 121 16.77 -3.52 18.71
C ALA A 121 16.56 -3.92 20.19
N HIS A 122 15.54 -4.72 20.51
CA HIS A 122 15.32 -5.26 21.87
C HIS A 122 15.23 -6.78 21.83
N GLY A 123 16.41 -7.40 21.83
CA GLY A 123 16.59 -8.84 21.89
C GLY A 123 18.04 -9.20 22.23
N THR A 124 18.53 -8.73 23.37
CA THR A 124 19.68 -9.35 24.06
C THR A 124 19.29 -9.56 25.53
N ARG A 125 19.23 -10.85 25.89
CA ARG A 125 19.05 -11.55 27.19
C ARG A 125 18.30 -12.83 26.81
N ASP A 126 18.92 -13.97 26.53
CA ASP A 126 20.15 -14.59 27.07
C ASP A 126 21.03 -15.22 25.98
#